data_AF-A0A5C3LPY5-F1
#
_entry.id   AF-A0A5C3LPY5-F1
#
_cell.length_a   1.000
_cell.length_b   1.000
_cell.length_c   1.000
_cell.angle_alpha   90.00
_cell.angle_beta   90.00
_cell.angle_gamma   90.00
#
_symmetry.space_group_name_H-M   'P 1'
#
loop_
_entity.id
_entity.type
_entity.pdbx_description
1 polymer ?
#
loop_
_entity_poly.entity_id
_entity_poly.type
_entity_poly.pdbx_seq_one_letter_code
_entity_poly.pdbx_strand_id
1 'polypeptide(L)'
;FDGFDLYKWIVLQLPQIPQANQNDLVNIVRSSPPIAPHGRCRAEPAHLDFALVRTAKQNERKKDTALEGLRVAHVRVLFRLPAIYQVKSMHPLAYVEWFTLFGPIDAPTGMYSIKPSTRNHHPYGKIIKVNRIVQSCHLHPKFGRVKDPGWTAENVTERCKGFHVSPYSDIHAFCLFKLDMRST
;
A
#
# COMPACT_ATOMS: atom_id res chain seq x y z
N PHE A 1 -28.99 -3.62 -11.49
CA PHE A 1 -27.97 -3.15 -10.53
C PHE A 1 -26.67 -3.84 -10.89
N ASP A 2 -25.71 -3.11 -11.45
CA ASP A 2 -24.37 -3.64 -11.75
C ASP A 2 -23.55 -3.61 -10.45
N GLY A 3 -23.62 -4.71 -9.69
CA GLY A 3 -22.81 -4.88 -8.48
C GLY A 3 -21.39 -5.28 -8.84
N PHE A 4 -20.38 -4.65 -8.23
CA PHE A 4 -19.00 -5.12 -8.31
C PHE A 4 -18.76 -6.20 -7.25
N ASP A 5 -18.05 -7.26 -7.61
CA ASP A 5 -17.57 -8.24 -6.63
C ASP A 5 -16.42 -7.60 -5.84
N LEU A 6 -16.66 -7.25 -4.58
CA LEU A 6 -15.66 -6.65 -3.69
C LEU A 6 -14.96 -7.72 -2.83
N TYR A 7 -13.65 -7.57 -2.68
CA TYR A 7 -12.84 -8.45 -1.82
C TYR A 7 -12.35 -7.70 -0.60
N LYS A 8 -12.47 -8.32 0.58
CA LYS A 8 -11.99 -7.72 1.84
C LYS A 8 -10.47 -7.71 1.94
N TRP A 9 -9.80 -8.71 1.35
CA TRP A 9 -8.35 -8.84 1.33
C TRP A 9 -7.88 -9.72 0.18
N ILE A 10 -6.59 -9.64 -0.11
CA ILE A 10 -5.85 -10.58 -0.94
C ILE A 10 -4.70 -11.17 -0.14
N VAL A 11 -4.31 -12.38 -0.51
CA VAL A 11 -3.13 -13.06 0.03
C VAL A 11 -2.06 -13.09 -1.05
N LEU A 12 -0.89 -12.60 -0.71
CA LEU A 12 0.31 -12.57 -1.54
C LEU A 12 1.29 -13.61 -0.98
N GLN A 13 1.94 -14.32 -1.89
CA GLN A 13 3.05 -15.20 -1.56
C GLN A 13 4.34 -14.41 -1.76
N LEU A 14 5.12 -14.27 -0.69
CA LEU A 14 6.43 -13.63 -0.72
C LEU A 14 7.49 -14.67 -1.14
N PRO A 15 8.56 -14.25 -1.81
CA PRO A 15 9.61 -15.17 -2.22
C PRO A 15 10.40 -15.65 -1.02
N GLN A 16 10.83 -16.91 -1.04
CA GLN A 16 11.68 -17.46 0.02
C GLN A 16 13.03 -16.71 0.05
N ILE A 17 13.37 -16.16 1.22
CA ILE A 17 14.67 -15.53 1.48
C ILE A 17 15.35 -16.26 2.65
N PRO A 18 16.70 -16.29 2.72
CA PRO A 18 17.41 -17.01 3.78
C PRO A 18 17.01 -16.62 5.21
N GLN A 19 16.54 -15.38 5.39
CA GLN A 19 16.15 -14.82 6.68
C GLN A 19 14.69 -15.09 7.06
N ALA A 20 13.86 -15.57 6.14
CA ALA A 20 12.43 -15.77 6.37
C ALA A 20 12.13 -17.23 6.73
N ASN A 21 11.24 -17.43 7.71
CA ASN A 21 10.68 -18.75 7.97
C ASN A 21 9.53 -19.04 7.01
N GLN A 22 9.12 -20.30 6.91
CA GLN A 22 8.02 -20.72 6.05
C GLN A 22 6.68 -20.02 6.39
N ASN A 23 6.51 -19.60 7.65
CA ASN A 23 5.34 -18.84 8.11
C ASN A 23 5.36 -17.36 7.69
N ASP A 24 6.52 -16.82 7.31
CA ASP A 24 6.69 -15.40 6.94
C ASP A 24 6.40 -15.14 5.45
N LEU A 25 6.11 -16.20 4.68
CA LEU A 25 5.89 -16.12 3.24
C LEU A 25 4.48 -15.67 2.85
N VAL A 26 3.59 -15.50 3.83
CA VAL A 26 2.21 -15.09 3.61
C VAL A 26 2.06 -13.62 3.96
N ASN A 27 1.74 -12.80 2.97
CA ASN A 27 1.49 -11.38 3.15
C ASN A 27 0.04 -11.04 2.78
N ILE A 28 -0.64 -10.28 3.63
CA ILE A 28 -2.06 -9.94 3.44
C ILE A 28 -2.18 -8.45 3.19
N VAL A 29 -2.95 -8.08 2.17
CA VAL A 29 -3.33 -6.69 1.89
C VAL A 29 -4.84 -6.59 1.98
N ARG A 30 -5.33 -5.77 2.91
CA ARG A 30 -6.74 -5.55 3.22
C ARG A 30 -7.28 -4.29 2.55
N SER A 31 -8.55 -4.36 2.21
CA SER A 31 -9.32 -3.28 1.59
C SER A 31 -10.80 -3.44 1.94
N SER A 32 -11.12 -3.45 3.23
CA SER A 32 -12.50 -3.57 3.70
C SER A 32 -13.14 -2.20 3.94
N PRO A 33 -14.36 -1.95 3.42
CA PRO A 33 -15.09 -0.72 3.70
C PRO A 33 -15.51 -0.64 5.17
N PRO A 34 -15.92 0.54 5.67
CA PRO A 34 -16.47 0.64 7.01
C PRO A 34 -17.78 -0.15 7.08
N ILE A 35 -17.99 -0.84 8.19
CA ILE A 35 -19.20 -1.64 8.45
C ILE A 35 -20.05 -0.88 9.46
N ALA A 36 -21.28 -0.54 9.06
CA ALA A 36 -22.25 0.07 9.94
C ALA A 36 -22.61 -0.89 11.09
N PRO A 37 -22.92 -0.38 12.28
CA PRO A 37 -23.35 -1.22 13.39
C PRO A 37 -24.62 -1.98 13.01
N HIS A 38 -24.66 -3.27 13.32
CA HIS A 38 -25.82 -4.12 13.04
C HIS A 38 -26.14 -5.03 14.22
N GLY A 39 -27.31 -4.84 14.81
CA GLY A 39 -27.73 -5.56 16.01
C GLY A 39 -26.75 -5.32 17.17
N ARG A 40 -26.10 -6.38 17.64
CA ARG A 40 -25.08 -6.33 18.71
C ARG A 40 -23.65 -6.08 18.20
N CYS A 41 -23.43 -6.11 16.88
CA CYS A 41 -22.12 -5.83 16.29
C CYS A 41 -21.87 -4.33 16.27
N ARG A 42 -20.72 -3.92 16.82
CA ARG A 42 -20.28 -2.52 16.78
C ARG A 42 -19.90 -2.12 15.37
N ALA A 43 -19.88 -0.82 15.11
CA ALA A 43 -19.34 -0.27 13.88
C ALA A 43 -17.86 -0.67 13.74
N GLU A 44 -17.44 -1.06 12.55
CA GLU A 44 -16.03 -1.31 12.23
C GLU A 44 -15.56 -0.23 11.24
N PRO A 45 -14.42 0.43 11.51
CA PRO A 45 -13.87 1.40 10.57
C PRO A 45 -13.35 0.72 9.31
N ALA A 46 -13.15 1.50 8.25
CA ALA A 46 -12.50 1.01 7.05
C ALA A 46 -11.08 0.52 7.37
N HIS A 47 -10.67 -0.60 6.76
CA HIS A 47 -9.31 -1.11 6.88
C HIS A 47 -8.69 -1.21 5.49
N LEU A 48 -7.87 -0.21 5.17
CA LEU A 48 -7.30 0.02 3.85
C LEU A 48 -5.78 0.06 3.97
N ASP A 49 -5.13 -1.02 3.55
CA ASP A 49 -3.68 -1.18 3.71
C ASP A 49 -2.89 -0.40 2.66
N PHE A 50 -1.64 -0.09 3.01
CA PHE A 50 -0.65 0.40 2.05
C PHE A 50 0.13 -0.78 1.48
N ALA A 51 0.56 -0.65 0.24
CA ALA A 51 1.33 -1.70 -0.43
C ALA A 51 2.40 -1.13 -1.36
N LEU A 52 3.46 -1.92 -1.54
CA LEU A 52 4.44 -1.73 -2.59
C LEU A 52 3.91 -2.29 -3.90
N VAL A 53 3.94 -1.46 -4.93
CA VAL A 53 3.37 -1.79 -6.24
C VAL A 53 4.39 -1.53 -7.34
N ARG A 54 4.52 -2.48 -8.27
CA ARG A 54 5.32 -2.32 -9.48
C ARG A 54 4.74 -1.21 -10.36
N THR A 55 5.54 -0.23 -10.71
CA THR A 55 5.18 0.93 -11.55
C THR A 55 6.13 1.06 -12.75
N ALA A 56 5.61 1.57 -13.87
CA ALA A 56 6.45 1.91 -15.02
C ALA A 56 7.13 3.28 -14.86
N LYS A 57 6.79 4.02 -13.80
CA LYS A 57 7.38 5.33 -13.55
C LYS A 57 8.80 5.14 -13.02
N GLN A 58 9.79 5.53 -13.82
CA GLN A 58 11.20 5.44 -13.45
C GLN A 58 11.53 6.36 -12.28
N ASN A 59 12.43 5.88 -11.42
CA ASN A 59 13.01 6.62 -10.33
C ASN A 59 14.53 6.44 -10.39
N GLU A 60 15.23 7.35 -11.06
CA GLU A 60 16.69 7.28 -11.25
C GLU A 60 17.47 7.09 -9.94
N ARG A 61 16.94 7.59 -8.82
CA ARG A 61 17.55 7.43 -7.48
C ARG A 61 17.48 6.02 -6.91
N LYS A 62 16.67 5.16 -7.53
CA LYS A 62 16.47 3.76 -7.17
C LYS A 62 16.80 2.84 -8.33
N LYS A 63 17.49 3.34 -9.35
CA LYS A 63 18.05 2.50 -10.40
C LYS A 63 19.05 1.54 -9.78
N ASP A 64 19.03 0.29 -10.23
CA ASP A 64 19.87 -0.80 -9.76
C ASP A 64 19.66 -1.23 -8.30
N THR A 65 18.73 -0.62 -7.56
CA THR A 65 18.37 -1.04 -6.20
C THR A 65 17.19 -2.00 -6.20
N ALA A 66 16.92 -2.68 -5.08
CA ALA A 66 15.76 -3.55 -4.95
C ALA A 66 14.41 -2.79 -4.95
N LEU A 67 14.46 -1.46 -4.79
CA LEU A 67 13.30 -0.57 -4.89
C LEU A 67 13.06 -0.06 -6.32
N GLU A 68 13.86 -0.50 -7.29
CA GLU A 68 13.70 -0.12 -8.69
C GLU A 68 12.30 -0.50 -9.20
N GLY A 69 11.62 0.44 -9.84
CA GLY A 69 10.28 0.22 -10.37
C GLY A 69 9.21 -0.01 -9.29
N LEU A 70 9.49 0.23 -8.01
CA LEU A 70 8.50 0.14 -6.93
C LEU A 70 8.01 1.51 -6.49
N ARG A 71 6.75 1.56 -6.08
CA ARG A 71 6.10 2.75 -5.54
C ARG A 71 5.05 2.36 -4.51
N VAL A 72 4.94 3.15 -3.45
CA VAL A 72 3.90 2.97 -2.44
C VAL A 72 2.54 3.44 -2.99
N ALA A 73 1.50 2.67 -2.69
CA ALA A 73 0.13 3.05 -2.96
C ALA A 73 -0.78 2.69 -1.78
N HIS A 74 -1.85 3.48 -1.58
CA HIS A 74 -2.96 3.14 -0.70
C HIS A 74 -3.95 2.26 -1.46
N VAL A 75 -4.23 1.06 -0.97
CA VAL A 75 -5.20 0.15 -1.60
C VAL A 75 -6.60 0.48 -1.08
N ARG A 76 -7.40 1.13 -1.93
CA ARG A 76 -8.71 1.66 -1.54
C ARG A 76 -9.83 0.64 -1.76
N VAL A 77 -9.78 -0.10 -2.88
CA VAL A 77 -10.78 -1.13 -3.20
C VAL A 77 -10.13 -2.29 -3.96
N LEU A 78 -10.49 -3.52 -3.61
CA LEU A 78 -10.20 -4.74 -4.37
C LEU A 78 -11.49 -5.27 -5.00
N PHE A 79 -11.49 -5.51 -6.32
CA PHE A 79 -12.72 -5.88 -7.02
C PHE A 79 -12.53 -6.71 -8.30
N ARG A 80 -13.59 -7.36 -8.78
CA ARG A 80 -13.70 -7.86 -10.16
C ARG A 80 -14.76 -7.09 -10.93
N LEU A 81 -14.50 -6.89 -12.22
CA LEU A 81 -15.46 -6.28 -13.13
C LEU A 81 -16.53 -7.31 -13.50
N PRO A 82 -17.81 -6.93 -13.46
CA PRO A 82 -18.89 -7.73 -14.02
C PRO A 82 -18.65 -8.10 -15.49
N ALA A 83 -19.16 -9.27 -15.91
CA ALA A 83 -18.94 -9.79 -17.26
C ALA A 83 -19.46 -8.86 -18.38
N ILE A 84 -20.44 -8.00 -18.08
CA ILE A 84 -21.01 -7.01 -19.01
C ILE A 84 -19.96 -6.04 -19.57
N TYR A 85 -18.91 -5.74 -18.80
CA TYR A 85 -17.84 -4.86 -19.23
C TYR A 85 -16.89 -5.52 -20.24
N GLN A 86 -17.00 -6.84 -20.48
CA GLN A 86 -16.20 -7.62 -21.43
C GLN A 86 -14.67 -7.50 -21.26
N VAL A 87 -14.21 -6.98 -20.12
CA VAL A 87 -12.79 -6.89 -19.78
C VAL A 87 -12.34 -8.25 -19.24
N LYS A 88 -11.68 -9.05 -20.07
CA LYS A 88 -11.05 -10.30 -19.64
C LYS A 88 -9.83 -10.01 -18.76
N SER A 89 -9.99 -10.14 -17.44
CA SER A 89 -8.88 -10.12 -16.48
C SER A 89 -8.83 -11.42 -15.70
N MET A 90 -7.70 -12.14 -15.79
CA MET A 90 -7.47 -13.37 -15.03
C MET A 90 -7.38 -13.11 -13.51
N HIS A 91 -6.90 -11.92 -13.13
CA HIS A 91 -6.72 -11.52 -11.75
C HIS A 91 -7.72 -10.43 -11.34
N PRO A 92 -8.10 -10.35 -10.06
CA PRO A 92 -8.80 -9.18 -9.52
C PRO A 92 -8.05 -7.88 -9.80
N LEU A 93 -8.79 -6.78 -9.75
CA LEU A 93 -8.30 -5.42 -9.90
C LEU A 93 -8.24 -4.74 -8.54
N ALA A 94 -7.38 -3.73 -8.44
CA ALA A 94 -7.30 -2.85 -7.29
C ALA A 94 -7.40 -1.39 -7.75
N TYR A 95 -8.24 -0.60 -7.09
CA TYR A 95 -8.16 0.85 -7.16
C TYR A 95 -7.17 1.32 -6.09
N VAL A 96 -6.11 2.00 -6.53
CA VAL A 96 -5.05 2.46 -5.65
C VAL A 96 -4.81 3.96 -5.80
N GLU A 97 -4.47 4.62 -4.70
CA GLU A 97 -4.03 6.01 -4.69
C GLU A 97 -2.52 6.07 -4.47
N TRP A 98 -1.80 6.74 -5.37
CA TRP A 98 -0.35 6.71 -5.36
C TRP A 98 0.27 7.67 -4.35
N PHE A 99 1.40 7.29 -3.78
CA PHE A 99 2.31 8.21 -3.08
C PHE A 99 3.44 8.68 -4.00
N THR A 100 4.21 9.70 -3.63
CA THR A 100 5.40 10.12 -4.39
C THR A 100 6.42 8.99 -4.52
N LEU A 101 7.31 9.09 -5.52
CA LEU A 101 8.45 8.19 -5.63
C LEU A 101 9.35 8.29 -4.40
N PHE A 102 10.12 7.25 -4.11
CA PHE A 102 11.08 7.24 -3.01
C PHE A 102 12.14 8.32 -3.20
N GLY A 103 12.15 9.28 -2.27
CA GLY A 103 13.13 10.35 -2.20
C GLY A 103 14.39 9.97 -1.41
N PRO A 104 15.14 10.97 -0.92
CA PRO A 104 16.24 10.71 0.00
C PRO A 104 15.70 10.14 1.32
N ILE A 105 16.57 9.42 2.02
CA ILE A 105 16.29 8.94 3.37
C ILE A 105 16.31 10.13 4.32
N ASP A 106 15.34 10.18 5.21
CA ASP A 106 15.27 11.19 6.27
C ASP A 106 16.30 10.86 7.35
N ALA A 107 17.31 11.70 7.51
CA ALA A 107 18.48 11.42 8.35
C ALA A 107 18.13 11.06 9.81
N PRO A 108 17.19 11.76 10.49
CA PRO A 108 16.85 11.44 11.89
C PRO A 108 16.20 10.07 12.06
N THR A 109 15.39 9.64 11.08
CA THR A 109 14.61 8.40 11.18
C THR A 109 15.24 7.22 10.45
N GLY A 110 16.15 7.49 9.52
CA GLY A 110 16.70 6.48 8.62
C GLY A 110 15.64 5.86 7.69
N MET A 111 14.49 6.51 7.50
CA MET A 111 13.35 6.00 6.71
C MET A 111 13.09 6.83 5.45
N TYR A 112 12.47 6.22 4.45
CA TYR A 112 12.04 6.94 3.25
C TYR A 112 10.85 7.84 3.54
N SER A 113 10.92 9.06 3.02
CA SER A 113 9.84 10.03 3.12
C SER A 113 9.02 10.07 1.85
N ILE A 114 7.70 9.90 1.98
CA ILE A 114 6.76 9.97 0.86
C ILE A 114 5.59 10.89 1.19
N LYS A 115 4.90 11.38 0.17
CA LYS A 115 3.69 12.20 0.29
C LYS A 115 2.58 11.63 -0.59
N PRO A 116 1.29 11.82 -0.28
CA PRO A 116 0.22 11.51 -1.22
C PRO A 116 0.48 12.22 -2.55
N SER A 117 0.41 11.48 -3.66
CA SER A 117 0.58 12.04 -5.00
C SER A 117 -0.75 12.65 -5.44
N THR A 118 -0.71 13.85 -6.01
CA THR A 118 -1.89 14.50 -6.56
C THR A 118 -1.78 14.69 -8.06
N ARG A 119 -2.92 14.74 -8.75
CA ARG A 119 -3.06 15.15 -10.16
C ARG A 119 -4.30 16.03 -10.25
N ASN A 120 -4.16 17.24 -10.80
CA ASN A 120 -5.24 18.24 -10.86
C ASN A 120 -5.90 18.46 -9.49
N HIS A 121 -5.10 18.62 -8.43
CA HIS A 121 -5.54 18.81 -7.04
C HIS A 121 -6.33 17.64 -6.40
N HIS A 122 -6.46 16.50 -7.07
CA HIS A 122 -7.10 15.29 -6.53
C HIS A 122 -6.06 14.20 -6.25
N PRO A 123 -6.34 13.24 -5.33
CA PRO A 123 -5.50 12.05 -5.16
C PRO A 123 -5.24 11.38 -6.51
N TYR A 124 -3.98 11.05 -6.79
CA TYR A 124 -3.64 10.39 -8.03
C TYR A 124 -4.01 8.91 -7.96
N GLY A 125 -5.25 8.60 -8.34
CA GLY A 125 -5.80 7.25 -8.41
C GLY A 125 -5.48 6.51 -9.71
N LYS A 126 -5.37 5.18 -9.64
CA LYS A 126 -5.30 4.30 -10.82
C LYS A 126 -5.86 2.91 -10.51
N ILE A 127 -6.53 2.31 -11.49
CA ILE A 127 -6.88 0.88 -11.46
C ILE A 127 -5.68 0.06 -11.94
N ILE A 128 -5.27 -0.93 -11.15
CA ILE A 128 -4.18 -1.85 -11.44
C ILE A 128 -4.66 -3.30 -11.34
N LYS A 129 -3.94 -4.22 -11.96
CA LYS A 129 -4.07 -5.66 -11.67
C LYS A 129 -3.43 -5.95 -10.32
N VAL A 130 -4.06 -6.80 -9.51
CA VAL A 130 -3.55 -7.19 -8.18
C VAL A 130 -2.14 -7.80 -8.25
N ASN A 131 -1.80 -8.51 -9.32
CA ASN A 131 -0.46 -9.09 -9.50
C ASN A 131 0.70 -8.07 -9.60
N ARG A 132 0.39 -6.76 -9.65
CA ARG A 132 1.41 -5.69 -9.54
C ARG A 132 1.76 -5.37 -8.09
N ILE A 133 0.94 -5.78 -7.13
CA ILE A 133 1.19 -5.61 -5.71
C ILE A 133 2.22 -6.64 -5.29
N VAL A 134 3.32 -6.17 -4.69
CA VAL A 134 4.46 -7.01 -4.30
C VAL A 134 4.30 -7.49 -2.87
N GLN A 135 4.00 -6.57 -1.96
CA GLN A 135 3.79 -6.83 -0.54
C GLN A 135 3.07 -5.62 0.10
N SER A 136 2.44 -5.82 1.24
CA SER A 136 1.97 -4.75 2.12
C SER A 136 3.17 -3.94 2.64
N CYS A 137 2.91 -2.71 3.06
CA CYS A 137 3.90 -1.91 3.76
C CYS A 137 3.24 -1.05 4.83
N HIS A 138 4.00 -0.69 5.86
CA HIS A 138 3.49 0.14 6.95
C HIS A 138 4.03 1.57 6.82
N LEU A 139 3.14 2.54 7.03
CA LEU A 139 3.46 3.97 6.98
C LEU A 139 3.27 4.61 8.35
N HIS A 140 4.24 5.43 8.74
CA HIS A 140 4.15 6.27 9.93
C HIS A 140 3.85 7.71 9.51
N PRO A 141 2.81 8.36 10.05
CA PRO A 141 2.56 9.77 9.78
C PRO A 141 3.76 10.63 10.19
N LYS A 142 4.14 11.58 9.33
CA LYS A 142 5.13 12.60 9.71
C LYS A 142 4.48 13.61 10.62
N PHE A 143 4.78 13.51 11.91
CA PHE A 143 4.43 14.54 12.87
C PHE A 143 5.30 15.77 12.62
N GLY A 144 4.69 16.96 12.62
CA GLY A 144 5.43 18.21 12.72
C GLY A 144 5.97 18.40 14.13
N ARG A 145 6.28 19.65 14.51
CA ARG A 145 6.61 19.97 15.91
C ARG A 145 5.48 19.61 16.88
N VAL A 146 4.24 19.69 16.40
CA VAL A 146 3.03 19.36 17.16
C VAL A 146 2.20 18.41 16.31
N LYS A 147 1.71 17.34 16.91
CA LYS A 147 0.71 16.45 16.31
C LYS A 147 -0.59 17.23 16.14
N ASP A 148 -1.17 17.20 14.95
CA ASP A 148 -2.48 17.79 14.70
C ASP A 148 -3.54 17.10 15.60
N PRO A 149 -4.23 17.85 16.49
CA PRO A 149 -5.20 17.28 17.42
C PRO A 149 -6.45 16.72 16.70
N GLY A 150 -6.71 17.14 15.46
CA GLY A 150 -7.81 16.62 14.65
C GLY A 150 -7.52 15.28 13.99
N TRP A 151 -6.32 14.71 14.15
CA TRP A 151 -5.97 13.41 13.58
C TRP A 151 -6.57 12.26 14.38
N THR A 152 -7.37 11.45 13.69
CA THR A 152 -7.89 10.18 14.16
C THR A 152 -7.27 9.05 13.31
N ALA A 153 -7.38 7.80 13.77
CA ALA A 153 -6.94 6.65 12.99
C ALA A 153 -7.64 6.57 11.62
N GLU A 154 -8.89 7.05 11.54
CA GLU A 154 -9.71 7.02 10.33
C GLU A 154 -9.34 8.11 9.31
N ASN A 155 -8.90 9.28 9.76
CA ASN A 155 -8.68 10.43 8.88
C ASN A 155 -7.20 10.75 8.62
N VAL A 156 -6.27 10.21 9.43
CA VAL A 156 -4.86 10.57 9.35
C VAL A 156 -4.25 10.19 8.00
N THR A 157 -4.70 9.10 7.39
CA THR A 157 -4.23 8.66 6.07
C THR A 157 -4.56 9.68 4.97
N GLU A 158 -5.68 10.40 5.11
CA GLU A 158 -6.15 11.37 4.12
C GLU A 158 -5.67 12.80 4.44
N ARG A 159 -5.55 13.14 5.73
CA ARG A 159 -5.16 14.49 6.19
C ARG A 159 -3.65 14.70 6.26
N CYS A 160 -2.88 13.64 6.51
CA CYS A 160 -1.45 13.78 6.70
C CYS A 160 -0.73 14.06 5.36
N LYS A 161 0.15 15.07 5.36
CA LYS A 161 0.83 15.54 4.15
C LYS A 161 2.10 14.75 3.83
N GLY A 162 2.53 13.84 4.70
CA GLY A 162 3.76 13.09 4.51
C GLY A 162 3.88 11.93 5.48
N PHE A 163 4.58 10.89 5.04
CA PHE A 163 4.72 9.65 5.78
C PHE A 163 6.16 9.15 5.70
N HIS A 164 6.55 8.37 6.69
CA HIS A 164 7.74 7.54 6.66
C HIS A 164 7.36 6.10 6.34
N VAL A 165 8.10 5.47 5.44
CA VAL A 165 7.91 4.04 5.11
C VAL A 165 8.69 3.20 6.11
N SER A 166 7.99 2.37 6.87
CA SER A 166 8.56 1.51 7.89
C SER A 166 9.28 0.33 7.24
N PRO A 167 10.58 0.13 7.49
CA PRO A 167 11.31 -1.07 7.08
C PRO A 167 11.17 -2.21 8.09
N TYR A 168 10.45 -1.99 9.20
CA TYR A 168 10.40 -2.89 10.35
C TYR A 168 9.03 -3.55 10.54
N SER A 169 8.20 -3.61 9.49
CA SER A 169 6.91 -4.32 9.55
C SER A 169 7.10 -5.83 9.63
N ASP A 170 8.08 -6.34 8.89
CA ASP A 170 8.38 -7.75 8.72
C ASP A 170 9.79 -7.90 8.13
N ILE A 171 10.26 -9.15 8.03
CA ILE A 171 11.61 -9.47 7.54
C ILE A 171 11.81 -9.13 6.05
N HIS A 172 10.79 -9.28 5.22
CA HIS A 172 10.89 -8.96 3.79
C HIS A 172 11.02 -7.46 3.57
N ALA A 173 10.25 -6.65 4.30
CA ALA A 173 10.39 -5.21 4.31
C ALA A 173 11.79 -4.80 4.78
N PHE A 174 12.31 -5.42 5.85
CA PHE A 174 13.66 -5.12 6.35
C PHE A 174 14.73 -5.43 5.30
N CYS A 175 14.71 -6.64 4.74
CA CYS A 175 15.64 -7.06 3.69
C CYS A 175 15.56 -6.15 2.45
N LEU A 176 14.35 -5.77 2.04
CA LEU A 176 14.13 -4.90 0.89
C LEU A 176 14.64 -3.47 1.13
N PHE A 177 14.32 -2.86 2.27
CA PHE A 177 14.58 -1.44 2.52
C PHE A 177 15.95 -1.16 3.12
N LYS A 178 16.55 -2.11 3.86
CA LYS A 178 17.81 -1.92 4.58
C LYS A 178 18.98 -2.72 4.01
N LEU A 179 18.72 -3.93 3.53
CA LEU A 179 19.77 -4.79 2.97
C LEU A 179 19.85 -4.72 1.44
N ASP A 180 18.93 -3.97 0.81
CA ASP A 180 18.79 -3.85 -0.65
C ASP A 180 18.70 -5.21 -1.36
N MET A 181 18.13 -6.21 -0.68
CA MET A 181 17.97 -7.55 -1.21
C MET A 181 16.75 -7.59 -2.12
N ARG A 182 16.97 -7.97 -3.38
CA ARG A 182 15.90 -8.22 -4.32
C ARG A 182 15.17 -9.51 -3.92
N SER A 183 13.89 -9.35 -3.59
CA SER A 183 12.90 -10.42 -3.64
C SER A 183 12.85 -10.94 -5.09
N THR A 184 13.65 -11.98 -5.37
CA THR A 184 13.81 -12.60 -6.69
C THR A 184 12.64 -13.50 -7.01
#